data_AF-A0A4Q3RGH5-F1
#
_entry.id   AF-A0A4Q3RGH5-F1
#
_cell.length_a   1.000
_cell.length_b   1.000
_cell.length_c   1.000
_cell.angle_alpha   90.00
_cell.angle_beta   90.00
_cell.angle_gamma   90.00
#
_symmetry.space_group_name_H-M   'P 1'
#
loop_
_entity.id
_entity.type
_entity.pdbx_description
1 polymer ?
#
loop_
_entity_poly.entity_id
_entity_poly.type
_entity_poly.pdbx_seq_one_letter_code
_entity_poly.pdbx_strand_id
1 'polypeptide(L)'
;DPSRSGMLIGHNVFLTTAEIAQMSAVPQFVFVNCCYLGKTDAVAEALYRQRYQLAASIGVQLIRNGVKAVIVAGWAVNDQSALDFAEVFYDRMLAGYNFGDAVREARMNCYSKDSTNNTWGAYQCYGDPYYKFDMRQSSGQQSLEYVIQEEAEIDLSNLYNNMSMGAQSDGEVLQKLEQISSEVDRAGIRNGCITEKEAFIYAQLLRYEQALQKFDVLLQMEKADFYVSALEIFCNTKSKKTAYEFRQGLIKTTAAVAEMDKNIRELNNLLYISPTAERHNLLGSTFKRKAFVSTSQPQKKKALAEAAISYQTAFTLASEGAKLYPMINWYIVEALLVALGERKWDQQVGAGKHAYNLPSLTVIQSQLAQQGAANGHGKRRKYLYDDQIGGVNIMLCQYLLSPQKITQKDMDELLLAYRKTWAEVGSKARKMGEIEQLEIIIDALAGSPIKTVAKFTKMLGELKDSLQ
;
A
#
# COMPACT_ATOMS: atom_id res chain seq x y z
N ASP A 1 6.98 -27.06 25.97
CA ASP A 1 8.32 -26.71 25.49
C ASP A 1 8.59 -25.24 25.84
N PRO A 2 9.54 -24.94 26.74
CA PRO A 2 9.88 -23.56 27.12
C PRO A 2 10.31 -22.69 25.94
N SER A 3 10.82 -23.29 24.86
CA SER A 3 11.21 -22.59 23.63
C SER A 3 10.01 -22.07 22.81
N ARG A 4 8.77 -22.43 23.20
CA ARG A 4 7.53 -22.04 22.52
C ARG A 4 6.59 -21.20 23.39
N SER A 5 7.06 -20.68 24.54
CA SER A 5 6.31 -19.74 25.36
C SER A 5 6.81 -18.31 25.10
N GLY A 6 6.06 -17.54 24.31
CA GLY A 6 6.38 -16.16 23.96
C GLY A 6 5.16 -15.42 23.41
N MET A 7 5.28 -14.13 23.16
CA MET A 7 4.23 -13.31 22.55
C MET A 7 4.09 -13.67 21.06
N LEU A 8 2.92 -14.10 20.61
CA LEU A 8 2.69 -14.43 19.19
C LEU A 8 2.66 -13.15 18.35
N ILE A 9 3.59 -13.01 17.40
CA ILE A 9 3.70 -11.84 16.51
C ILE A 9 3.46 -12.18 15.03
N GLY A 10 3.31 -13.46 14.69
CA GLY A 10 3.05 -13.93 13.33
C GLY A 10 2.66 -15.41 13.29
N HIS A 11 2.47 -15.97 12.09
CA HIS A 11 2.12 -17.39 11.95
C HIS A 11 3.28 -18.27 12.44
N ASN A 12 3.13 -18.87 13.63
CA ASN A 12 4.19 -19.61 14.34
C ASN A 12 5.45 -18.80 14.67
N VAL A 13 5.38 -17.46 14.69
CA VAL A 13 6.48 -16.59 15.12
C VAL A 13 6.18 -16.05 16.51
N PHE A 14 7.05 -16.33 17.46
CA PHE A 14 6.93 -15.93 18.86
C PHE A 14 8.05 -14.97 19.20
N LEU A 15 7.74 -13.92 19.95
CA LEU A 15 8.70 -13.07 20.64
C LEU A 15 8.87 -13.59 22.06
N THR A 16 9.96 -14.31 22.29
CA THR A 16 10.35 -14.97 23.52
C THR A 16 11.22 -14.06 24.38
N THR A 17 11.44 -14.44 25.63
CA THR A 17 12.37 -13.73 26.53
C THR A 17 13.81 -13.75 26.00
N ALA A 18 14.21 -14.78 25.25
CA ALA A 18 15.53 -14.88 24.65
C ALA A 18 15.73 -13.84 23.52
N GLU A 19 14.73 -13.65 22.67
CA GLU A 19 14.78 -12.61 21.62
C GLU A 19 14.72 -11.21 22.22
N ILE A 20 13.88 -11.01 23.25
CA ILE A 20 13.83 -9.74 23.98
C ILE A 20 15.18 -9.43 24.62
N ALA A 21 15.85 -10.41 25.23
CA ALA A 21 17.18 -10.21 25.85
C ALA A 21 18.27 -9.78 24.84
N GLN A 22 18.08 -10.04 23.55
CA GLN A 22 19.04 -9.70 22.49
C GLN A 22 18.69 -8.41 21.73
N MET A 23 17.70 -7.63 22.21
CA MET A 23 17.35 -6.36 21.58
C MET A 23 18.54 -5.38 21.58
N SER A 24 18.91 -4.88 20.40
CA SER A 24 20.00 -3.91 20.21
C SER A 24 19.66 -2.51 20.74
N ALA A 25 18.37 -2.17 20.79
CA ALA A 25 17.87 -0.92 21.34
C ALA A 25 16.83 -1.21 22.43
N VAL A 26 16.94 -0.51 23.56
CA VAL A 26 16.05 -0.67 24.71
C VAL A 26 14.96 0.40 24.64
N PRO A 27 13.68 0.04 24.46
CA PRO A 27 12.61 1.02 24.46
C PRO A 27 12.43 1.64 25.85
N GLN A 28 11.99 2.90 25.92
CA GLN A 28 11.73 3.53 27.23
C GLN A 28 10.45 3.01 27.88
N PHE A 29 9.44 2.66 27.08
CA PHE A 29 8.15 2.17 27.54
C PHE A 29 7.64 1.04 26.65
N VAL A 30 6.99 0.03 27.23
CA VAL A 30 6.37 -1.07 26.48
C VAL A 30 4.96 -1.35 27.00
N PHE A 31 3.98 -1.36 26.10
CA PHE A 31 2.62 -1.83 26.38
C PHE A 31 2.34 -3.09 25.56
N VAL A 32 2.20 -4.22 26.22
CA VAL A 32 1.81 -5.50 25.60
C VAL A 32 0.32 -5.75 25.83
N ASN A 33 -0.50 -5.34 24.85
CA ASN A 33 -1.96 -5.50 24.90
C ASN A 33 -2.44 -6.72 24.09
N CYS A 34 -2.02 -7.93 24.48
CA CYS A 34 -2.43 -9.14 23.78
C CYS A 34 -2.88 -10.26 24.75
N CYS A 35 -3.96 -10.95 24.39
CA CYS A 35 -4.32 -12.23 25.00
C CYS A 35 -3.39 -13.32 24.45
N TYR A 36 -2.75 -14.12 25.30
CA TYR A 36 -1.90 -15.27 24.92
C TYR A 36 -2.66 -16.45 24.26
N LEU A 37 -3.78 -16.19 23.57
CA LEU A 37 -4.70 -17.22 23.07
C LEU A 37 -4.22 -17.82 21.75
N GLY A 38 -3.37 -18.84 21.85
CA GLY A 38 -3.27 -19.90 20.84
C GLY A 38 -4.13 -21.10 21.23
N LYS A 39 -5.34 -21.19 20.64
CA LYS A 39 -6.32 -22.31 20.62
C LYS A 39 -6.87 -22.85 21.96
N THR A 40 -8.19 -22.97 21.98
CA THR A 40 -9.07 -23.60 22.98
C THR A 40 -8.88 -25.11 23.03
N ASP A 41 -8.63 -25.64 24.24
CA ASP A 41 -9.06 -26.99 24.65
C ASP A 41 -9.20 -27.04 26.18
N ALA A 42 -10.01 -27.98 26.67
CA ALA A 42 -10.52 -28.11 28.04
C ALA A 42 -9.48 -28.42 29.14
N VAL A 43 -8.21 -28.07 28.93
CA VAL A 43 -7.09 -28.18 29.88
C VAL A 43 -6.79 -26.79 30.50
N ALA A 44 -7.84 -26.03 30.83
CA ALA A 44 -7.75 -24.60 31.10
C ALA A 44 -7.06 -24.26 32.45
N GLU A 45 -7.18 -25.10 33.48
CA GLU A 45 -6.69 -24.77 34.83
C GLU A 45 -5.17 -24.89 35.01
N ALA A 46 -4.51 -25.88 34.40
CA ALA A 46 -3.05 -26.01 34.46
C ALA A 46 -2.34 -24.93 33.62
N LEU A 47 -2.95 -24.52 32.49
CA LEU A 47 -2.46 -23.43 31.64
C LEU A 47 -2.62 -22.06 32.32
N TYR A 48 -3.62 -21.85 33.18
CA TYR A 48 -3.79 -20.60 33.92
C TYR A 48 -2.58 -20.28 34.80
N ARG A 49 -1.99 -21.27 35.49
CA ARG A 49 -0.79 -21.05 36.31
C ARG A 49 0.45 -20.70 35.49
N GLN A 50 0.59 -21.25 34.29
CA GLN A 50 1.72 -20.97 33.38
C GLN A 50 1.61 -19.59 32.70
N ARG A 51 0.40 -19.06 32.53
CA ARG A 51 0.15 -17.73 31.90
C ARG A 51 0.67 -16.56 32.74
N TYR A 52 0.43 -16.58 34.05
CA TYR A 52 0.99 -15.58 34.97
C TYR A 52 2.52 -15.57 34.94
N GLN A 53 3.14 -16.74 34.82
CA GLN A 53 4.59 -16.89 34.79
C GLN A 53 5.20 -16.36 33.49
N LEU A 54 4.49 -16.45 32.36
CA LEU A 54 4.95 -15.94 31.07
C LEU A 54 4.82 -14.41 30.95
N ALA A 55 3.70 -13.83 31.39
CA ALA A 55 3.54 -12.37 31.43
C ALA A 55 4.55 -11.73 32.40
N ALA A 56 4.73 -12.36 33.58
CA ALA A 56 5.76 -11.95 34.51
C ALA A 56 7.18 -12.12 33.93
N SER A 57 7.47 -13.18 33.16
CA SER A 57 8.81 -13.38 32.60
C SER A 57 9.15 -12.41 31.47
N ILE A 58 8.19 -12.04 30.61
CA ILE A 58 8.36 -11.02 29.57
C ILE A 58 8.50 -9.63 30.20
N GLY A 59 7.59 -9.27 31.11
CA GLY A 59 7.63 -7.98 31.81
C GLY A 59 8.94 -7.79 32.58
N VAL A 60 9.37 -8.82 33.34
CA VAL A 60 10.64 -8.79 34.07
C VAL A 60 11.83 -8.72 33.13
N GLN A 61 11.83 -9.45 32.01
CA GLN A 61 12.94 -9.39 31.05
C GLN A 61 13.07 -7.99 30.43
N LEU A 62 11.95 -7.35 30.08
CA LEU A 62 11.96 -5.97 29.58
C LEU A 62 12.51 -4.98 30.62
N ILE A 63 12.09 -5.10 31.88
CA ILE A 63 12.66 -4.28 32.97
C ILE A 63 14.17 -4.55 33.14
N ARG A 64 14.61 -5.81 33.08
CA ARG A 64 16.04 -6.17 33.14
C ARG A 64 16.86 -5.57 32.00
N ASN A 65 16.28 -5.46 30.81
CA ASN A 65 16.91 -4.81 29.69
C ASN A 65 17.02 -3.28 29.86
N GLY A 66 16.32 -2.68 30.83
CA GLY A 66 16.37 -1.25 31.11
C GLY A 66 15.14 -0.46 30.65
N VAL A 67 14.04 -1.13 30.31
CA VAL A 67 12.77 -0.44 30.04
C VAL A 67 12.29 0.27 31.30
N LYS A 68 11.88 1.54 31.19
CA LYS A 68 11.51 2.39 32.35
C LYS A 68 10.14 2.04 32.93
N ALA A 69 9.19 1.68 32.07
CA ALA A 69 7.86 1.21 32.48
C ALA A 69 7.27 0.22 31.47
N VAL A 70 6.56 -0.79 31.99
CA VAL A 70 5.98 -1.89 31.20
C VAL A 70 4.55 -2.18 31.68
N ILE A 71 3.62 -2.33 30.75
CA ILE A 71 2.28 -2.90 30.99
C ILE A 71 2.15 -4.21 30.24
N VAL A 72 1.78 -5.28 30.92
CA VAL A 72 1.47 -6.59 30.31
C VAL A 72 0.18 -7.16 30.88
N ALA A 73 -0.65 -7.78 30.05
CA ALA A 73 -1.81 -8.53 30.54
C ALA A 73 -1.35 -9.86 31.20
N GLY A 74 -1.72 -10.09 32.45
CA GLY A 74 -1.38 -11.32 33.20
C GLY A 74 -2.28 -12.51 32.89
N TRP A 75 -3.49 -12.26 32.36
CA TRP A 75 -4.45 -13.27 31.94
C TRP A 75 -5.31 -12.75 30.78
N ALA A 76 -6.29 -13.54 30.34
CA ALA A 76 -7.17 -13.17 29.24
C ALA A 76 -7.99 -11.92 29.57
N VAL A 77 -7.99 -10.95 28.67
CA VAL A 77 -8.72 -9.69 28.80
C VAL A 77 -9.91 -9.65 27.83
N ASN A 78 -10.95 -8.94 28.21
CA ASN A 78 -12.06 -8.61 27.33
C ASN A 78 -11.65 -7.48 26.37
N ASP A 79 -11.88 -7.64 25.07
CA ASP A 79 -11.43 -6.70 24.04
C ASP A 79 -11.92 -5.26 24.27
N GLN A 80 -13.18 -5.08 24.68
CA GLN A 80 -13.74 -3.73 24.90
C GLN A 80 -13.13 -3.07 26.14
N SER A 81 -13.01 -3.82 27.24
CA SER A 81 -12.40 -3.31 28.47
C SER A 81 -10.89 -3.04 28.30
N ALA A 82 -10.22 -3.84 27.48
CA ALA A 82 -8.82 -3.66 27.09
C ALA A 82 -8.60 -2.41 26.22
N LEU A 83 -9.52 -2.14 25.30
CA LEU A 83 -9.52 -0.91 24.51
C LEU A 83 -9.70 0.31 25.41
N ASP A 84 -10.72 0.29 26.27
CA ASP A 84 -11.02 1.37 27.21
C ASP A 84 -9.84 1.66 28.14
N PHE A 85 -9.17 0.62 28.64
CA PHE A 85 -7.97 0.75 29.45
C PHE A 85 -6.86 1.47 28.70
N ALA A 86 -6.60 1.04 27.45
CA ALA A 86 -5.52 1.59 26.64
C ALA A 86 -5.79 3.06 26.27
N GLU A 87 -7.01 3.41 25.87
CA GLU A 87 -7.40 4.78 25.54
C GLU A 87 -7.16 5.72 26.73
N VAL A 88 -7.74 5.40 27.89
CA VAL A 88 -7.60 6.24 29.09
C VAL A 88 -6.15 6.32 29.56
N PHE A 89 -5.40 5.22 29.50
CA PHE A 89 -3.99 5.20 29.87
C PHE A 89 -3.15 6.13 28.97
N TYR A 90 -3.27 5.99 27.64
CA TYR A 90 -2.50 6.81 26.71
C TYR A 90 -2.90 8.28 26.78
N ASP A 91 -4.20 8.59 26.90
CA ASP A 91 -4.70 9.95 27.08
C ASP A 91 -4.04 10.63 28.29
N ARG A 92 -3.92 9.92 29.41
CA ARG A 92 -3.31 10.45 30.64
C ARG A 92 -1.80 10.61 30.52
N MET A 93 -1.11 9.61 29.98
CA MET A 93 0.35 9.69 29.78
C MET A 93 0.73 10.84 28.83
N LEU A 94 -0.03 11.02 27.76
CA LEU A 94 0.16 12.12 26.80
C LEU A 94 -0.24 13.49 27.40
N ALA A 95 -1.19 13.53 28.34
CA ALA A 95 -1.50 14.73 29.12
C ALA A 95 -0.44 15.08 30.19
N GLY A 96 0.65 14.32 30.28
CA GLY A 96 1.77 14.58 31.21
C GLY A 96 1.58 13.99 32.61
N TYR A 97 0.61 13.10 32.79
CA TYR A 97 0.48 12.31 34.02
C TYR A 97 1.65 11.34 34.13
N ASN A 98 1.98 10.95 35.36
CA ASN A 98 2.93 9.87 35.57
C ASN A 98 2.27 8.51 35.33
N PHE A 99 3.11 7.50 35.14
CA PHE A 99 2.73 6.13 34.86
C PHE A 99 1.76 5.55 35.89
N GLY A 100 2.04 5.76 37.18
CA GLY A 100 1.19 5.25 38.26
C GLY A 100 -0.23 5.84 38.23
N ASP A 101 -0.33 7.16 38.07
CA ASP A 101 -1.61 7.87 37.99
C ASP A 101 -2.39 7.48 36.73
N ALA A 102 -1.72 7.39 35.58
CA ALA A 102 -2.35 6.98 34.33
C ALA A 102 -2.93 5.56 34.41
N VAL A 103 -2.19 4.61 35.00
CA VAL A 103 -2.68 3.24 35.24
C VAL A 103 -3.87 3.26 36.20
N ARG A 104 -3.80 4.04 37.28
CA ARG A 104 -4.87 4.14 38.27
C ARG A 104 -6.17 4.63 37.65
N GLU A 105 -6.12 5.70 36.86
CA GLU A 105 -7.28 6.25 36.17
C GLU A 105 -7.86 5.26 35.14
N ALA A 106 -7.00 4.57 34.38
CA ALA A 106 -7.43 3.54 33.44
C ALA A 106 -8.17 2.38 34.16
N ARG A 107 -7.63 1.89 35.28
CA ARG A 107 -8.29 0.84 36.09
C ARG A 107 -9.63 1.30 36.65
N MET A 108 -9.69 2.52 37.19
CA MET A 108 -10.93 3.10 37.72
C MET A 108 -11.99 3.22 36.62
N ASN A 109 -11.60 3.67 35.43
CA ASN A 109 -12.52 3.77 34.29
C ASN A 109 -13.10 2.40 33.91
N CYS A 110 -12.25 1.39 33.72
CA CYS A 110 -12.69 0.03 33.39
C CYS A 110 -13.62 -0.55 34.47
N TYR A 111 -13.26 -0.42 35.75
CA TYR A 111 -14.09 -0.91 36.86
C TYR A 111 -15.44 -0.20 36.97
N SER A 112 -15.46 1.12 36.72
CA SER A 112 -16.71 1.90 36.77
C SER A 112 -17.68 1.55 35.64
N LYS A 113 -17.16 1.19 34.46
CA LYS A 113 -17.98 0.80 33.30
C LYS A 113 -18.53 -0.62 33.44
N ASP A 114 -17.72 -1.56 33.95
CA ASP A 114 -18.14 -2.94 34.16
C ASP A 114 -17.39 -3.56 35.35
N SER A 115 -18.05 -3.53 36.52
CA SER A 115 -17.51 -4.08 37.76
C SER A 115 -17.51 -5.62 37.81
N THR A 116 -18.20 -6.27 36.87
CA THR A 116 -18.28 -7.74 36.78
C THR A 116 -17.13 -8.34 35.97
N ASN A 117 -16.44 -7.50 35.19
CA ASN A 117 -15.32 -7.88 34.35
C ASN A 117 -13.98 -7.63 35.08
N ASN A 118 -13.13 -8.65 35.14
CA ASN A 118 -11.86 -8.59 35.87
C ASN A 118 -10.67 -8.04 35.03
N THR A 119 -10.91 -7.55 33.81
CA THR A 119 -9.88 -7.02 32.89
C THR A 119 -9.10 -5.85 33.50
N TRP A 120 -9.74 -5.00 34.31
CA TRP A 120 -9.07 -3.90 35.02
C TRP A 120 -7.91 -4.39 35.91
N GLY A 121 -8.04 -5.60 36.47
CA GLY A 121 -7.03 -6.22 37.32
C GLY A 121 -5.95 -6.97 36.53
N ALA A 122 -6.21 -7.28 35.26
CA ALA A 122 -5.35 -8.13 34.43
C ALA A 122 -4.00 -7.50 34.11
N TYR A 123 -3.96 -6.17 33.95
CA TYR A 123 -2.75 -5.46 33.57
C TYR A 123 -1.74 -5.39 34.71
N GLN A 124 -0.68 -6.18 34.61
CA GLN A 124 0.50 -6.11 35.47
C GLN A 124 1.39 -4.95 34.98
N CYS A 125 1.72 -4.04 35.89
CA CYS A 125 2.44 -2.82 35.60
C CYS A 125 3.76 -2.83 36.37
N TYR A 126 4.89 -2.73 35.67
CA TYR A 126 6.24 -2.77 36.23
C TYR A 126 7.02 -1.51 35.83
N GLY A 127 7.98 -1.08 36.65
CA GLY A 127 8.85 0.06 36.38
C GLY A 127 8.63 1.24 37.31
N ASP A 128 9.08 2.43 36.89
CA ASP A 128 9.03 3.66 37.67
C ASP A 128 7.61 4.26 37.67
N PRO A 129 6.91 4.34 38.81
CA PRO A 129 5.57 4.95 38.87
C PRO A 129 5.58 6.45 38.54
N TYR A 130 6.72 7.13 38.67
CA TYR A 130 6.87 8.55 38.34
C TYR A 130 7.30 8.78 36.90
N TYR A 131 7.52 7.72 36.10
CA TYR A 131 7.84 7.84 34.69
C TYR A 131 6.76 8.64 33.95
N LYS A 132 7.20 9.58 33.11
CA LYS A 132 6.36 10.40 32.24
C LYS A 132 6.89 10.28 30.83
N PHE A 133 5.99 10.40 29.84
CA PHE A 133 6.45 10.63 28.47
C PHE A 133 7.15 11.99 28.41
N ASP A 134 8.32 12.01 27.79
CA ASP A 134 9.00 13.25 27.48
C ASP A 134 8.24 13.93 26.34
N MET A 135 7.22 14.69 26.74
CA MET A 135 6.38 15.50 25.85
C MET A 135 7.04 16.83 25.53
N ARG A 136 8.38 17.00 25.76
CA ARG A 136 9.12 18.09 25.13
C ARG A 136 8.81 18.01 23.67
N GLN A 137 7.99 18.96 23.22
CA GLN A 137 7.68 19.15 21.83
C GLN A 137 9.01 19.04 21.08
N SER A 138 9.05 18.18 20.08
CA SER A 138 9.96 18.26 18.95
C SER A 138 9.72 19.57 18.17
N SER A 139 9.70 20.70 18.88
CA SER A 139 9.59 22.07 18.38
C SER A 139 10.96 22.71 18.19
N GLY A 140 12.03 22.06 18.67
CA GLY A 140 13.38 22.29 18.16
C GLY A 140 13.54 21.46 16.90
N GLN A 141 13.74 22.11 15.76
CA GLN A 141 14.21 21.48 14.53
C GLN A 141 15.54 20.80 14.87
N GLN A 142 15.48 19.52 15.21
CA GLN A 142 16.65 18.71 15.54
C GLN A 142 17.51 18.73 14.27
N SER A 143 18.73 19.25 14.37
CA SER A 143 19.67 19.20 13.25
C SER A 143 19.88 17.72 12.93
N LEU A 144 19.43 17.30 11.75
CA LEU A 144 19.74 15.98 11.23
C LEU A 144 21.26 15.96 11.05
N GLU A 145 21.94 15.14 11.83
CA GLU A 145 23.37 14.90 11.71
C GLU A 145 23.55 13.39 11.65
N TYR A 146 23.91 12.90 10.46
CA TYR A 146 24.08 11.47 10.24
C TYR A 146 25.53 11.06 10.44
N VAL A 147 25.74 10.01 11.22
CA VAL A 147 27.07 9.43 11.46
C VAL A 147 27.30 8.25 10.52
N ILE A 148 26.25 7.47 10.24
CA ILE A 148 26.31 6.27 9.41
C ILE A 148 25.19 6.27 8.34
N GLN A 149 25.38 5.48 7.28
CA GLN A 149 24.48 5.42 6.13
C GLN A 149 23.07 4.96 6.52
N GLU A 150 23.01 3.99 7.43
CA GLU A 150 21.80 3.30 7.87
C GLU A 150 20.81 4.25 8.55
N GLU A 151 21.27 5.30 9.22
CA GLU A 151 20.40 6.31 9.82
C GLU A 151 19.58 7.04 8.76
N ALA A 152 20.23 7.50 7.69
CA ALA A 152 19.56 8.13 6.56
C ALA A 152 18.62 7.15 5.82
N GLU A 153 19.03 5.88 5.67
CA GLU A 153 18.20 4.85 5.05
C GLU A 153 16.92 4.56 5.85
N ILE A 154 17.02 4.52 7.18
CA ILE A 154 15.89 4.34 8.10
C ILE A 154 14.95 5.54 8.00
N ASP A 155 15.49 6.76 8.04
CA ASP A 155 14.69 7.98 7.97
C ASP A 155 13.95 8.11 6.63
N LEU A 156 14.60 7.79 5.51
CA LEU A 156 13.94 7.75 4.20
C LEU A 156 12.87 6.66 4.13
N SER A 157 13.10 5.51 4.75
CA SER A 157 12.10 4.43 4.82
C SER A 157 10.88 4.85 5.64
N ASN A 158 11.10 5.50 6.78
CA ASN A 158 10.05 6.07 7.62
C ASN A 158 9.28 7.16 6.87
N LEU A 159 9.99 8.05 6.16
CA LEU A 159 9.39 9.11 5.35
C LEU A 159 8.49 8.53 4.25
N TYR A 160 8.97 7.51 3.53
CA TYR A 160 8.20 6.83 2.49
C TYR A 160 6.93 6.16 3.05
N ASN A 161 7.05 5.50 4.20
CA ASN A 161 5.92 4.84 4.87
C ASN A 161 4.88 5.86 5.35
N ASN A 162 5.31 6.93 6.02
CA ASN A 162 4.42 7.99 6.52
C ASN A 162 3.65 8.68 5.38
N MET A 163 4.34 8.97 4.27
CA MET A 163 3.72 9.50 3.05
C MET A 163 2.67 8.54 2.48
N SER A 164 2.94 7.23 2.47
CA SER A 164 2.01 6.23 1.92
C SER A 164 0.73 6.08 2.75
N MET A 165 0.83 6.34 4.06
CA MET A 165 -0.29 6.32 5.02
C MET A 165 -1.05 7.65 5.10
N GLY A 166 -0.66 8.67 4.33
CA GLY A 166 -1.31 9.98 4.35
C GLY A 166 -1.09 10.78 5.64
N ALA A 167 -0.06 10.45 6.42
CA ALA A 167 0.22 11.08 7.72
C ALA A 167 0.85 12.49 7.61
N GLN A 168 1.36 12.85 6.43
CA GLN A 168 2.08 14.10 6.16
C GLN A 168 1.67 14.67 4.81
N SER A 169 1.71 16.00 4.69
CA SER A 169 1.47 16.66 3.39
C SER A 169 2.66 16.48 2.44
N ASP A 170 2.41 16.52 1.13
CA ASP A 170 3.47 16.44 0.11
C ASP A 170 4.60 17.48 0.34
N GLY A 171 4.25 18.67 0.82
CA GLY A 171 5.21 19.74 1.09
C GLY A 171 6.13 19.43 2.26
N GLU A 172 5.59 18.88 3.34
CA GLU A 172 6.37 18.42 4.50
C GLU A 172 7.29 17.25 4.13
N VAL A 173 6.79 16.31 3.32
CA VAL A 173 7.58 15.18 2.84
C VAL A 173 8.74 15.67 1.98
N LEU A 174 8.49 16.59 1.05
CA LEU A 174 9.53 17.17 0.20
C LEU A 174 10.59 17.93 1.02
N GLN A 175 10.16 18.76 1.96
CA GLN A 175 11.07 19.50 2.83
C GLN A 175 11.98 18.56 3.63
N LYS A 176 11.41 17.50 4.21
CA LYS A 176 12.20 16.49 4.95
C LYS A 176 13.15 15.73 4.02
N LEU A 177 12.69 15.34 2.84
CA LEU A 177 13.52 14.67 1.85
C LEU A 177 14.73 15.53 1.47
N GLU A 178 14.53 16.83 1.23
CA GLU A 178 15.59 17.78 0.90
C GLU A 178 16.58 17.96 2.07
N GLN A 179 16.10 18.02 3.31
CA GLN A 179 16.95 18.08 4.50
C GLN A 179 17.82 16.83 4.65
N ILE A 180 17.21 15.64 4.52
CA ILE A 180 17.93 14.35 4.58
C ILE A 180 18.97 14.28 3.46
N SER A 181 18.57 14.64 2.23
CA SER A 181 19.45 14.59 1.05
C SER A 181 20.66 15.50 1.20
N SER A 182 20.45 16.74 1.66
CA SER A 182 21.52 17.71 1.89
C SER A 182 22.48 17.24 2.99
N GLU A 183 21.97 16.60 4.03
CA GLU A 183 22.80 16.10 5.12
C GLU A 183 23.63 14.88 4.70
N VAL A 184 23.03 13.95 3.95
CA VAL A 184 23.74 12.81 3.34
C VAL A 184 24.91 13.30 2.47
N ASP A 185 24.68 14.34 1.67
CA ASP A 185 25.70 14.92 0.80
C ASP A 185 26.78 15.62 1.61
N ARG A 186 26.41 16.37 2.65
CA ARG A 186 27.35 17.04 3.57
C ARG A 186 28.25 16.05 4.31
N ALA A 187 27.67 14.96 4.81
CA ALA A 187 28.38 13.91 5.53
C ALA A 187 29.20 13.00 4.60
N GLY A 188 28.98 13.06 3.28
CA GLY A 188 29.70 12.23 2.30
C GLY A 188 29.34 10.76 2.37
N ILE A 189 28.14 10.43 2.86
CA ILE A 189 27.71 9.05 3.16
C ILE A 189 26.79 8.47 2.08
N ARG A 190 26.60 9.15 0.94
CA ARG A 190 25.68 8.69 -0.12
C ARG A 190 26.06 7.31 -0.66
N ASN A 191 25.07 6.43 -0.77
CA ASN A 191 25.18 5.11 -1.40
C ASN A 191 23.99 4.82 -2.36
N GLY A 192 23.97 3.62 -2.93
CA GLY A 192 22.90 3.17 -3.82
C GLY A 192 21.53 3.11 -3.14
N CYS A 193 21.45 2.53 -1.94
CA CYS A 193 20.22 2.38 -1.16
C CYS A 193 19.55 3.73 -0.84
N ILE A 194 20.32 4.72 -0.39
CA ILE A 194 19.84 6.08 -0.12
C ILE A 194 19.30 6.71 -1.41
N THR A 195 20.07 6.63 -2.50
CA THR A 195 19.70 7.25 -3.79
C THR A 195 18.44 6.60 -4.39
N GLU A 196 18.30 5.27 -4.25
CA GLU A 196 17.10 4.52 -4.63
C GLU A 196 15.86 5.00 -3.84
N LYS A 197 15.97 5.11 -2.51
CA LYS A 197 14.86 5.55 -1.66
C LYS A 197 14.43 6.98 -1.97
N GLU A 198 15.39 7.89 -2.22
CA GLU A 198 15.09 9.25 -2.67
C GLU A 198 14.32 9.23 -4.01
N ALA A 199 14.76 8.42 -4.98
CA ALA A 199 14.07 8.27 -6.27
C ALA A 199 12.64 7.77 -6.10
N PHE A 200 12.41 6.81 -5.20
CA PHE A 200 11.08 6.28 -4.91
C PHE A 200 10.16 7.34 -4.30
N ILE A 201 10.64 8.13 -3.35
CA ILE A 201 9.85 9.19 -2.73
C ILE A 201 9.49 10.25 -3.78
N TYR A 202 10.45 10.71 -4.59
CA TYR A 202 10.16 11.66 -5.68
C TYR A 202 9.13 11.10 -6.68
N ALA A 203 9.20 9.81 -7.02
CA ALA A 203 8.24 9.16 -7.90
C ALA A 203 6.81 9.16 -7.30
N GLN A 204 6.68 8.94 -5.99
CA GLN A 204 5.38 8.98 -5.30
C GLN A 204 4.80 10.40 -5.14
N LEU A 205 5.68 11.41 -5.08
CA LEU A 205 5.31 12.84 -5.05
C LEU A 205 5.04 13.43 -6.46
N LEU A 206 5.06 12.59 -7.50
CA LEU A 206 4.93 13.00 -8.91
C LEU A 206 6.01 14.00 -9.37
N ARG A 207 7.16 14.01 -8.70
CA ARG A 207 8.34 14.79 -9.12
C ARG A 207 9.15 14.00 -10.12
N TYR A 208 8.58 13.79 -11.31
CA TYR A 208 9.13 12.89 -12.32
C TYR A 208 10.58 13.22 -12.71
N GLU A 209 10.92 14.50 -12.91
CA GLU A 209 12.28 14.90 -13.28
C GLU A 209 13.28 14.56 -12.18
N GLN A 210 13.00 14.94 -10.93
CA GLN A 210 13.88 14.65 -9.79
C GLN A 210 14.02 13.14 -9.55
N ALA A 211 12.93 12.38 -9.71
CA ALA A 211 12.96 10.93 -9.61
C ALA A 211 13.87 10.32 -10.68
N LEU A 212 13.71 10.71 -11.94
CA LEU A 212 14.53 10.20 -13.04
C LEU A 212 15.99 10.62 -12.91
N GLN A 213 16.29 11.83 -12.45
CA GLN A 213 17.65 12.26 -12.15
C GLN A 213 18.31 11.37 -11.09
N LYS A 214 17.60 11.04 -10.00
CA LYS A 214 18.12 10.14 -8.97
C LYS A 214 18.29 8.70 -9.49
N PHE A 215 17.37 8.22 -10.32
CA PHE A 215 17.56 6.93 -11.00
C PHE A 215 18.77 6.93 -11.95
N ASP A 216 18.97 7.98 -12.74
CA ASP A 216 20.11 8.08 -13.65
C ASP A 216 21.44 8.08 -12.88
N VAL A 217 21.50 8.81 -11.75
CA VAL A 217 22.64 8.76 -10.83
C VAL A 217 22.84 7.34 -10.30
N LEU A 218 21.79 6.70 -9.77
CA LEU A 218 21.85 5.34 -9.24
C LEU A 218 22.37 4.32 -10.26
N LEU A 219 21.89 4.40 -11.50
CA LEU A 219 22.22 3.45 -12.57
C LEU A 219 23.62 3.67 -13.18
N GLN A 220 24.26 4.81 -12.89
CA GLN A 220 25.62 5.13 -13.32
C GLN A 220 26.66 4.93 -12.20
N MET A 221 26.24 4.63 -10.97
CA MET A 221 27.15 4.33 -9.87
C MET A 221 27.91 3.03 -10.14
N GLU A 222 29.24 3.09 -10.11
CA GLU A 222 30.12 1.92 -10.38
C GLU A 222 29.89 0.78 -9.38
N LYS A 223 29.62 1.12 -8.12
CA LYS A 223 29.33 0.19 -7.02
C LYS A 223 27.97 0.51 -6.42
N ALA A 224 26.92 0.19 -7.17
CA ALA A 224 25.54 0.40 -6.74
C ALA A 224 24.91 -0.90 -6.26
N ASP A 225 24.48 -0.91 -4.99
CA ASP A 225 23.55 -1.92 -4.47
C ASP A 225 22.14 -1.34 -4.51
N PHE A 226 21.25 -1.95 -5.29
CA PHE A 226 19.84 -1.56 -5.41
C PHE A 226 18.96 -2.77 -5.74
N TYR A 227 17.66 -2.66 -5.45
CA TYR A 227 16.71 -3.71 -5.76
C TYR A 227 16.31 -3.68 -7.24
N VAL A 228 16.01 -4.84 -7.83
CA VAL A 228 15.49 -4.90 -9.22
C VAL A 228 14.21 -4.07 -9.39
N SER A 229 13.44 -3.87 -8.30
CA SER A 229 12.28 -2.98 -8.28
C SER A 229 12.63 -1.52 -8.60
N ALA A 230 13.88 -1.08 -8.44
CA ALA A 230 14.32 0.23 -8.91
C ALA A 230 14.16 0.39 -10.42
N LEU A 231 14.54 -0.63 -11.20
CA LEU A 231 14.38 -0.63 -12.65
C LEU A 231 12.90 -0.65 -13.05
N GLU A 232 12.08 -1.37 -12.29
CA GLU A 232 10.63 -1.45 -12.49
C GLU A 232 9.97 -0.08 -12.25
N ILE A 233 10.30 0.60 -11.15
CA ILE A 233 9.79 1.92 -10.81
C ILE A 233 10.35 2.99 -11.76
N PHE A 234 11.61 2.89 -12.18
CA PHE A 234 12.21 3.75 -13.20
C PHE A 234 11.43 3.70 -14.52
N CYS A 235 11.18 2.49 -15.04
CA CYS A 235 10.38 2.29 -16.26
C CYS A 235 8.96 2.84 -16.08
N ASN A 236 8.31 2.54 -14.95
CA ASN A 236 6.97 3.07 -14.65
C ASN A 236 6.96 4.61 -14.64
N THR A 237 7.95 5.23 -13.99
CA THR A 237 8.10 6.69 -13.87
C THR A 237 8.26 7.35 -15.23
N LYS A 238 9.09 6.78 -16.12
CA LYS A 238 9.23 7.28 -17.50
C LYS A 238 7.93 7.24 -18.30
N SER A 239 7.18 6.15 -18.22
CA SER A 239 5.91 6.03 -18.96
C SER A 239 4.88 7.03 -18.44
N LYS A 240 4.79 7.21 -17.11
CA LYS A 240 3.94 8.22 -16.47
C LYS A 240 4.32 9.65 -16.84
N LYS A 241 5.62 9.98 -16.80
CA LYS A 241 6.13 11.29 -17.24
C LYS A 241 5.76 11.59 -18.67
N THR A 242 5.98 10.63 -19.58
CA THR A 242 5.66 10.79 -21.01
C THR A 242 4.16 11.05 -21.22
N ALA A 243 3.29 10.29 -20.55
CA ALA A 243 1.84 10.51 -20.64
C ALA A 243 1.42 11.86 -20.06
N TYR A 244 2.03 12.28 -18.94
CA TYR A 244 1.82 13.59 -18.34
C TYR A 244 2.24 14.72 -19.29
N GLU A 245 3.46 14.69 -19.82
CA GLU A 245 3.98 15.71 -20.74
C GLU A 245 3.14 15.80 -22.01
N PHE A 246 2.70 14.66 -22.55
CA PHE A 246 1.79 14.62 -23.70
C PHE A 246 0.46 15.30 -23.37
N ARG A 247 -0.15 14.97 -22.22
CA ARG A 247 -1.40 15.59 -21.74
C ARG A 247 -1.27 17.10 -21.59
N GLN A 248 -0.14 17.58 -21.08
CA GLN A 248 0.16 19.01 -20.92
C GLN A 248 0.54 19.70 -22.24
N GLY A 249 0.60 18.98 -23.37
CA GLY A 249 1.00 19.52 -24.66
C GLY A 249 2.50 19.85 -24.76
N LEU A 250 3.31 19.38 -23.82
CA LEU A 250 4.76 19.63 -23.77
C LEU A 250 5.52 18.80 -24.82
N ILE A 251 4.99 17.65 -25.19
CA ILE A 251 5.55 16.78 -26.24
C ILE A 251 4.49 16.40 -27.28
N LYS A 252 4.92 16.23 -28.53
CA LYS A 252 4.06 15.80 -29.62
C LYS A 252 3.89 14.28 -29.65
N THR A 253 2.81 13.79 -30.26
CA THR A 253 2.50 12.37 -30.46
C THR A 253 3.71 11.54 -30.91
N THR A 254 4.43 11.97 -31.94
CA THR A 254 5.58 11.20 -32.48
C THR A 254 6.68 10.99 -31.44
N ALA A 255 6.98 12.02 -30.63
CA ALA A 255 7.97 11.92 -29.56
C ALA A 255 7.45 11.05 -28.41
N ALA A 256 6.20 11.25 -27.99
CA ALA A 256 5.59 10.47 -26.92
C ALA A 256 5.54 8.96 -27.26
N VAL A 257 5.16 8.61 -28.48
CA VAL A 257 5.16 7.22 -28.96
C VAL A 257 6.57 6.63 -28.99
N ALA A 258 7.57 7.40 -29.43
CA ALA A 258 8.96 6.96 -29.45
C ALA A 258 9.52 6.67 -28.04
N GLU A 259 9.20 7.52 -27.06
CA GLU A 259 9.58 7.30 -25.65
C GLU A 259 8.87 6.08 -25.05
N MET A 260 7.58 5.88 -25.35
CA MET A 260 6.87 4.65 -24.95
C MET A 260 7.52 3.41 -25.55
N ASP A 261 7.92 3.45 -26.83
CA ASP A 261 8.60 2.35 -27.50
C ASP A 261 9.98 2.05 -26.91
N LYS A 262 10.73 3.08 -26.51
CA LYS A 262 11.99 2.92 -25.79
C LYS A 262 11.76 2.22 -24.45
N ASN A 263 10.76 2.68 -23.69
CA ASN A 263 10.43 2.11 -22.39
C ASN A 263 9.94 0.65 -22.50
N ILE A 264 9.14 0.33 -23.52
CA ILE A 264 8.72 -1.05 -23.82
C ILE A 264 9.93 -1.95 -24.09
N ARG A 265 10.96 -1.48 -24.81
CA ARG A 265 12.18 -2.27 -25.04
C ARG A 265 12.90 -2.57 -23.72
N GLU A 266 13.00 -1.58 -22.83
CA GLU A 266 13.64 -1.76 -21.53
C GLU A 266 12.86 -2.71 -20.62
N LEU A 267 11.53 -2.61 -20.57
CA LEU A 267 10.68 -3.57 -19.86
C LEU A 267 10.83 -5.00 -20.42
N ASN A 268 10.97 -5.14 -21.74
CA ASN A 268 11.24 -6.44 -22.36
C ASN A 268 12.61 -7.00 -21.96
N ASN A 269 13.62 -6.17 -21.72
CA ASN A 269 14.90 -6.63 -21.17
C ASN A 269 14.72 -7.18 -19.75
N LEU A 270 13.89 -6.55 -18.91
CA LEU A 270 13.57 -7.08 -17.58
C LEU A 270 12.81 -8.42 -17.66
N LEU A 271 11.86 -8.53 -18.59
CA LEU A 271 11.13 -9.77 -18.84
C LEU A 271 12.04 -10.90 -19.37
N TYR A 272 13.05 -10.56 -20.17
CA TYR A 272 14.06 -11.52 -20.62
C TYR A 272 14.84 -12.12 -19.45
N ILE A 273 15.21 -11.30 -18.47
CA ILE A 273 15.93 -11.75 -17.27
C ILE A 273 15.00 -12.59 -16.38
N SER A 274 13.78 -12.10 -16.10
CA SER A 274 12.82 -12.83 -15.28
C SER A 274 11.39 -12.34 -15.57
N PRO A 275 10.51 -13.20 -16.13
CA PRO A 275 9.16 -12.82 -16.53
C PRO A 275 8.18 -12.93 -15.35
N THR A 276 8.13 -11.92 -14.48
CA THR A 276 7.20 -11.89 -13.35
C THR A 276 5.85 -11.27 -13.72
N ALA A 277 4.82 -11.58 -12.94
CA ALA A 277 3.50 -10.96 -13.10
C ALA A 277 3.56 -9.42 -13.03
N GLU A 278 4.38 -8.86 -12.13
CA GLU A 278 4.51 -7.41 -11.99
C GLU A 278 5.15 -6.75 -13.21
N ARG A 279 6.18 -7.36 -13.81
CA ARG A 279 6.78 -6.81 -15.03
C ARG A 279 5.82 -6.85 -16.21
N HIS A 280 4.99 -7.88 -16.30
CA HIS A 280 3.91 -7.93 -17.27
C HIS A 280 2.80 -6.89 -16.98
N ASN A 281 2.49 -6.60 -15.71
CA ASN A 281 1.60 -5.49 -15.34
C ASN A 281 2.15 -4.14 -15.80
N LEU A 282 3.45 -3.89 -15.59
CA LEU A 282 4.12 -2.66 -16.01
C LEU A 282 4.16 -2.53 -17.54
N LEU A 283 4.40 -3.63 -18.25
CA LEU A 283 4.34 -3.66 -19.71
C LEU A 283 2.93 -3.35 -20.21
N GLY A 284 1.90 -3.98 -19.63
CA GLY A 284 0.50 -3.70 -19.96
C GLY A 284 0.10 -2.25 -19.69
N SER A 285 0.55 -1.71 -18.55
CA SER A 285 0.34 -0.31 -18.16
C SER A 285 1.00 0.67 -19.15
N THR A 286 2.22 0.36 -19.59
CA THR A 286 2.95 1.15 -20.59
C THR A 286 2.26 1.10 -21.96
N PHE A 287 1.74 -0.06 -22.38
CA PHE A 287 0.95 -0.16 -23.61
C PHE A 287 -0.39 0.59 -23.53
N LYS A 288 -1.07 0.62 -22.37
CA LYS A 288 -2.25 1.48 -22.16
C LYS A 288 -1.90 2.96 -22.37
N ARG A 289 -0.81 3.43 -21.78
CA ARG A 289 -0.33 4.82 -22.01
C ARG A 289 0.09 5.05 -23.45
N LYS A 290 0.70 4.06 -24.11
CA LYS A 290 1.03 4.13 -25.55
C LYS A 290 -0.23 4.32 -26.40
N ALA A 291 -1.31 3.62 -26.08
CA ALA A 291 -2.60 3.81 -26.74
C ALA A 291 -3.10 5.26 -26.57
N PHE A 292 -3.06 5.79 -25.35
CA PHE A 292 -3.48 7.16 -25.05
C PHE A 292 -2.67 8.23 -25.80
N VAL A 293 -1.35 8.07 -25.89
CA VAL A 293 -0.50 9.05 -26.62
C VAL A 293 -0.52 8.86 -28.14
N SER A 294 -1.20 7.83 -28.66
CA SER A 294 -1.32 7.57 -30.11
C SER A 294 -2.52 8.31 -30.69
N THR A 295 -2.42 8.86 -31.91
CA THR A 295 -3.53 9.61 -32.52
C THR A 295 -4.42 8.77 -33.44
N SER A 296 -3.86 7.77 -34.12
CA SER A 296 -4.63 6.96 -35.08
C SER A 296 -5.32 5.78 -34.40
N GLN A 297 -6.58 5.54 -34.75
CA GLN A 297 -7.36 4.44 -34.20
C GLN A 297 -6.71 3.06 -34.36
N PRO A 298 -6.10 2.71 -35.51
CA PRO A 298 -5.37 1.44 -35.64
C PRO A 298 -4.20 1.30 -34.66
N GLN A 299 -3.45 2.37 -34.40
CA GLN A 299 -2.35 2.35 -33.43
C GLN A 299 -2.85 2.20 -31.99
N LYS A 300 -3.94 2.90 -31.62
CA LYS A 300 -4.59 2.76 -30.31
C LYS A 300 -5.03 1.32 -30.09
N LYS A 301 -5.78 0.75 -31.04
CA LYS A 301 -6.28 -0.63 -31.01
C LYS A 301 -5.14 -1.64 -30.88
N LYS A 302 -4.06 -1.47 -31.65
CA LYS A 302 -2.86 -2.33 -31.55
C LYS A 302 -2.23 -2.25 -30.17
N ALA A 303 -2.01 -1.06 -29.63
CA ALA A 303 -1.42 -0.90 -28.30
C ALA A 303 -2.32 -1.48 -27.20
N LEU A 304 -3.64 -1.30 -27.28
CA LEU A 304 -4.59 -1.94 -26.35
C LEU A 304 -4.55 -3.47 -26.46
N ALA A 305 -4.43 -4.04 -27.67
CA ALA A 305 -4.31 -5.49 -27.83
C ALA A 305 -3.04 -6.05 -27.15
N GLU A 306 -1.90 -5.37 -27.27
CA GLU A 306 -0.65 -5.73 -26.56
C GLU A 306 -0.79 -5.57 -25.03
N ALA A 307 -1.52 -4.55 -24.58
CA ALA A 307 -1.83 -4.38 -23.15
C ALA A 307 -2.66 -5.55 -22.62
N ALA A 308 -3.68 -6.00 -23.37
CA ALA A 308 -4.53 -7.13 -22.98
C ALA A 308 -3.71 -8.42 -22.82
N ILE A 309 -2.84 -8.73 -23.80
CA ILE A 309 -1.94 -9.89 -23.75
C ILE A 309 -1.03 -9.82 -22.52
N SER A 310 -0.47 -8.63 -22.24
CA SER A 310 0.43 -8.43 -21.11
C SER A 310 -0.29 -8.67 -19.77
N TYR A 311 -1.48 -8.09 -19.58
CA TYR A 311 -2.25 -8.29 -18.35
C TYR A 311 -2.78 -9.72 -18.20
N GLN A 312 -3.18 -10.38 -19.30
CA GLN A 312 -3.58 -11.78 -19.27
C GLN A 312 -2.41 -12.70 -18.88
N THR A 313 -1.21 -12.40 -19.39
CA THR A 313 0.01 -13.12 -19.02
C THR A 313 0.33 -12.89 -17.54
N ALA A 314 0.23 -11.63 -17.07
CA ALA A 314 0.39 -11.30 -15.67
C ALA A 314 -0.61 -12.05 -14.76
N PHE A 315 -1.87 -12.14 -15.17
CA PHE A 315 -2.92 -12.87 -14.44
C PHE A 315 -2.59 -14.37 -14.33
N THR A 316 -2.03 -14.95 -15.39
CA THR A 316 -1.64 -16.36 -15.43
C THR A 316 -0.44 -16.65 -14.52
N LEU A 317 0.51 -15.72 -14.45
CA LEU A 317 1.73 -15.83 -13.63
C LEU A 317 1.52 -15.44 -12.16
N ALA A 318 0.49 -14.65 -11.86
CA ALA A 318 0.25 -14.13 -10.52
C ALA A 318 -0.13 -15.24 -9.52
N SER A 319 0.40 -15.13 -8.31
CA SER A 319 -0.07 -15.92 -7.17
C SER A 319 -1.52 -15.54 -6.81
N GLU A 320 -2.26 -16.43 -6.15
CA GLU A 320 -3.69 -16.22 -5.84
C GLU A 320 -3.98 -14.86 -5.17
N GLY A 321 -3.12 -14.40 -4.27
CA GLY A 321 -3.27 -13.11 -3.59
C GLY A 321 -2.99 -11.87 -4.46
N ALA A 322 -2.35 -12.04 -5.63
CA ALA A 322 -1.94 -10.95 -6.52
C ALA A 322 -2.70 -10.96 -7.86
N LYS A 323 -3.65 -11.88 -8.06
CA LYS A 323 -4.40 -12.02 -9.32
C LYS A 323 -5.38 -10.89 -9.60
N LEU A 324 -5.83 -10.17 -8.57
CA LEU A 324 -6.90 -9.19 -8.71
C LEU A 324 -6.54 -8.04 -9.67
N TYR A 325 -5.39 -7.40 -9.46
CA TYR A 325 -4.93 -6.28 -10.27
C TYR A 325 -4.78 -6.62 -11.77
N PRO A 326 -4.04 -7.67 -12.17
CA PRO A 326 -3.94 -8.04 -13.58
C PRO A 326 -5.28 -8.46 -14.18
N MET A 327 -6.14 -9.16 -13.42
CA MET A 327 -7.47 -9.57 -13.90
C MET A 327 -8.35 -8.37 -14.24
N ILE A 328 -8.46 -7.39 -13.33
CA ILE A 328 -9.27 -6.18 -13.56
C ILE A 328 -8.75 -5.42 -14.78
N ASN A 329 -7.43 -5.20 -14.85
CA ASN A 329 -6.85 -4.45 -15.96
C ASN A 329 -6.98 -5.19 -17.29
N TRP A 330 -6.85 -6.52 -17.29
CA TRP A 330 -7.13 -7.35 -18.47
C TRP A 330 -8.56 -7.12 -18.94
N TYR A 331 -9.56 -7.30 -18.07
CA TYR A 331 -10.97 -7.15 -18.45
C TYR A 331 -11.35 -5.73 -18.85
N ILE A 332 -10.77 -4.70 -18.22
CA ILE A 332 -10.95 -3.32 -18.65
C ILE A 332 -10.47 -3.14 -20.09
N VAL A 333 -9.24 -3.58 -20.40
CA VAL A 333 -8.69 -3.42 -21.76
C VAL A 333 -9.48 -4.25 -22.78
N GLU A 334 -9.94 -5.44 -22.41
CA GLU A 334 -10.81 -6.25 -23.29
C GLU A 334 -12.15 -5.58 -23.55
N ALA A 335 -12.76 -4.99 -22.53
CA ALA A 335 -14.00 -4.24 -22.69
C ALA A 335 -13.82 -3.04 -23.63
N LEU A 336 -12.67 -2.35 -23.58
CA LEU A 336 -12.32 -1.30 -24.53
C LEU A 336 -12.21 -1.85 -25.96
N LEU A 337 -11.51 -2.97 -26.17
CA LEU A 337 -11.34 -3.59 -27.48
C LEU A 337 -12.68 -4.09 -28.06
N VAL A 338 -13.57 -4.62 -27.23
CA VAL A 338 -14.94 -5.00 -27.62
C VAL A 338 -15.75 -3.76 -27.99
N ALA A 339 -15.72 -2.70 -27.18
CA ALA A 339 -16.42 -1.44 -27.47
C ALA A 339 -15.92 -0.77 -28.76
N LEU A 340 -14.67 -1.01 -29.14
CA LEU A 340 -14.04 -0.54 -30.38
C LEU A 340 -14.28 -1.46 -31.59
N GLY A 341 -15.00 -2.57 -31.42
CA GLY A 341 -15.34 -3.53 -32.46
C GLY A 341 -14.22 -4.48 -32.89
N GLU A 342 -13.09 -4.49 -32.17
CA GLU A 342 -11.93 -5.35 -32.47
C GLU A 342 -12.06 -6.76 -31.92
N ARG A 343 -12.94 -6.93 -30.93
CA ARG A 343 -13.10 -8.19 -30.20
C ARG A 343 -14.56 -8.50 -29.90
N LYS A 344 -14.83 -9.76 -29.61
CA LYS A 344 -16.11 -10.27 -29.10
C LYS A 344 -15.84 -11.10 -27.86
N TRP A 345 -16.74 -11.05 -26.89
CA TRP A 345 -16.70 -12.00 -25.77
C TRP A 345 -16.85 -13.43 -26.26
N ASP A 346 -16.35 -14.40 -25.49
CA ASP A 346 -16.38 -15.82 -25.85
C ASP A 346 -15.69 -16.13 -27.18
N GLN A 347 -14.46 -15.62 -27.33
CA GLN A 347 -13.64 -15.84 -28.52
C GLN A 347 -12.22 -16.24 -28.16
N GLN A 348 -11.59 -17.00 -29.05
CA GLN A 348 -10.15 -17.22 -28.97
C GLN A 348 -9.41 -15.95 -29.41
N VAL A 349 -8.48 -15.49 -28.57
CA VAL A 349 -7.64 -14.34 -28.83
C VAL A 349 -6.21 -14.78 -29.09
N GLY A 350 -5.57 -14.19 -30.10
CA GLY A 350 -4.14 -14.37 -30.37
C GLY A 350 -3.81 -15.74 -30.99
N ALA A 351 -2.51 -16.02 -31.08
CA ALA A 351 -1.97 -17.28 -31.58
C ALA A 351 -0.69 -17.65 -30.81
N GLY A 352 -0.36 -18.95 -30.80
CA GLY A 352 0.86 -19.46 -30.16
C GLY A 352 0.91 -19.18 -28.65
N LYS A 353 2.08 -18.76 -28.15
CA LYS A 353 2.34 -18.53 -26.71
C LYS A 353 1.53 -17.38 -26.08
N HIS A 354 0.87 -16.57 -26.89
CA HIS A 354 0.03 -15.44 -26.44
C HIS A 354 -1.47 -15.70 -26.68
N ALA A 355 -1.83 -16.94 -27.02
CA ALA A 355 -3.23 -17.30 -27.21
C ALA A 355 -3.94 -17.51 -25.88
N TYR A 356 -5.16 -16.98 -25.76
CA TYR A 356 -6.03 -17.25 -24.62
C TYR A 356 -7.50 -17.23 -25.05
N ASN A 357 -8.34 -17.90 -24.27
CA ASN A 357 -9.78 -17.83 -24.45
C ASN A 357 -10.33 -16.64 -23.66
N LEU A 358 -10.93 -15.67 -24.36
CA LEU A 358 -11.61 -14.55 -23.73
C LEU A 358 -12.96 -15.04 -23.20
N PRO A 359 -13.20 -15.04 -21.88
CA PRO A 359 -14.42 -15.65 -21.34
C PRO A 359 -15.69 -14.91 -21.78
N SER A 360 -16.83 -15.59 -21.68
CA SER A 360 -18.13 -14.96 -21.90
C SER A 360 -18.40 -13.87 -20.85
N LEU A 361 -19.20 -12.87 -21.22
CA LEU A 361 -19.54 -11.75 -20.33
C LEU A 361 -20.10 -12.22 -18.99
N THR A 362 -20.94 -13.26 -19.00
CA THR A 362 -21.53 -13.85 -17.79
C THR A 362 -20.48 -14.43 -16.85
N VAL A 363 -19.46 -15.11 -17.40
CA VAL A 363 -18.37 -15.69 -16.60
C VAL A 363 -17.55 -14.58 -15.96
N ILE A 364 -17.20 -13.54 -16.72
CA ILE A 364 -16.44 -12.39 -16.23
C ILE A 364 -17.20 -11.68 -15.09
N GLN A 365 -18.49 -11.42 -15.29
CA GLN A 365 -19.34 -10.79 -14.27
C GLN A 365 -19.42 -11.63 -13.00
N SER A 366 -19.52 -12.95 -13.12
CA SER A 366 -19.55 -13.86 -11.98
C SER A 366 -18.22 -13.86 -11.21
N GLN A 367 -17.09 -13.88 -11.91
CA GLN A 367 -15.76 -13.78 -11.31
C GLN A 367 -15.55 -12.46 -10.57
N LEU A 368 -15.93 -11.33 -11.19
CA LEU A 368 -15.84 -10.01 -10.55
C LEU A 368 -16.75 -9.91 -9.32
N ALA A 369 -17.96 -10.47 -9.36
CA ALA A 369 -18.86 -10.50 -8.22
C ALA A 369 -18.29 -11.34 -7.06
N GLN A 370 -17.68 -12.50 -7.36
CA GLN A 370 -17.03 -13.34 -6.35
C GLN A 370 -15.86 -12.60 -5.68
N GLN A 371 -15.02 -11.91 -6.47
CA GLN A 371 -13.91 -11.11 -5.95
C GLN A 371 -14.41 -9.91 -5.15
N GLY A 372 -15.50 -9.27 -5.57
CA GLY A 372 -16.15 -8.17 -4.84
C GLY A 372 -16.66 -8.62 -3.46
N ALA A 373 -17.34 -9.77 -3.41
CA ALA A 373 -17.82 -10.35 -2.16
C ALA A 373 -16.67 -10.76 -1.22
N ALA A 374 -15.61 -11.38 -1.76
CA ALA A 374 -14.42 -11.73 -0.99
C ALA A 374 -13.71 -10.47 -0.44
N ASN A 375 -13.66 -9.40 -1.25
CA ASN A 375 -13.15 -8.11 -0.81
C ASN A 375 -14.04 -7.42 0.24
N GLY A 376 -15.35 -7.68 0.28
CA GLY A 376 -16.25 -7.10 1.28
C GLY A 376 -16.29 -7.83 2.63
N HIS A 377 -16.01 -9.14 2.66
CA HIS A 377 -16.30 -10.02 3.81
C HIS A 377 -15.08 -10.48 4.64
N GLY A 378 -13.88 -9.98 4.37
CA GLY A 378 -12.71 -10.30 5.18
C GLY A 378 -12.76 -9.62 6.56
N LYS A 379 -12.75 -10.39 7.66
CA LYS A 379 -12.41 -9.90 9.02
C LYS A 379 -10.99 -9.32 9.14
N ARG A 380 -10.23 -9.24 8.04
CA ARG A 380 -8.94 -8.56 7.98
C ARG A 380 -9.19 -7.07 7.75
N ARG A 381 -8.82 -6.23 8.71
CA ARG A 381 -8.69 -4.78 8.49
C ARG A 381 -7.81 -4.56 7.25
N LYS A 382 -8.35 -3.88 6.25
CA LYS A 382 -7.66 -3.55 5.01
C LYS A 382 -6.81 -2.31 5.22
N TYR A 383 -5.55 -2.51 5.56
CA TYR A 383 -4.62 -1.41 5.84
C TYR A 383 -3.90 -0.91 4.58
N LEU A 384 -3.85 -1.70 3.51
CA LEU A 384 -3.10 -1.39 2.29
C LEU A 384 -4.00 -0.78 1.22
N TYR A 385 -3.50 0.24 0.53
CA TYR A 385 -4.21 0.92 -0.56
C TYR A 385 -4.71 -0.05 -1.63
N ASP A 386 -3.88 -1.02 -2.03
CA ASP A 386 -4.20 -1.93 -3.13
C ASP A 386 -5.42 -2.83 -2.82
N ASP A 387 -5.61 -3.20 -1.55
CA ASP A 387 -6.77 -3.98 -1.08
C ASP A 387 -8.07 -3.15 -1.06
N GLN A 388 -7.95 -1.86 -0.77
CA GLN A 388 -9.10 -0.95 -0.71
C GLN A 388 -9.54 -0.52 -2.12
N ILE A 389 -8.59 -0.04 -2.93
CA ILE A 389 -8.87 0.43 -4.29
C ILE A 389 -9.33 -0.70 -5.21
N GLY A 390 -8.89 -1.94 -4.95
CA GLY A 390 -9.33 -3.11 -5.71
C GLY A 390 -10.85 -3.27 -5.76
N GLY A 391 -11.57 -2.93 -4.68
CA GLY A 391 -13.03 -2.95 -4.66
C GLY A 391 -13.65 -1.92 -5.59
N VAL A 392 -13.12 -0.70 -5.58
CA VAL A 392 -13.55 0.41 -6.46
C VAL A 392 -13.28 0.08 -7.92
N ASN A 393 -12.12 -0.52 -8.20
CA ASN A 393 -11.71 -0.92 -9.54
C ASN A 393 -12.52 -2.12 -10.07
N ILE A 394 -13.03 -3.01 -9.21
CA ILE A 394 -14.04 -4.02 -9.59
C ILE A 394 -15.33 -3.32 -10.06
N MET A 395 -15.82 -2.32 -9.31
CA MET A 395 -17.05 -1.60 -9.69
C MET A 395 -16.89 -0.90 -11.05
N LEU A 396 -15.79 -0.16 -11.24
CA LEU A 396 -15.48 0.47 -12.53
C LEU A 396 -15.44 -0.56 -13.67
N CYS A 397 -14.80 -1.70 -13.44
CA CYS A 397 -14.75 -2.77 -14.44
C CYS A 397 -16.14 -3.33 -14.77
N GLN A 398 -16.98 -3.58 -13.75
CA GLN A 398 -18.35 -4.04 -13.95
C GLN A 398 -19.19 -3.04 -14.76
N TYR A 399 -19.00 -1.74 -14.51
CA TYR A 399 -19.72 -0.70 -15.24
C TYR A 399 -19.28 -0.62 -16.70
N LEU A 400 -17.98 -0.74 -16.96
CA LEU A 400 -17.43 -0.78 -18.31
C LEU A 400 -17.89 -2.00 -19.13
N LEU A 401 -18.19 -3.12 -18.46
CA LEU A 401 -18.73 -4.34 -19.08
C LEU A 401 -20.21 -4.23 -19.45
N SER A 402 -20.95 -3.24 -18.93
CA SER A 402 -22.38 -3.05 -19.21
C SER A 402 -22.78 -1.57 -19.21
N PRO A 403 -22.13 -0.72 -20.03
CA PRO A 403 -22.27 0.74 -19.97
C PRO A 403 -23.70 1.22 -20.20
N GLN A 404 -24.50 0.46 -20.96
CA GLN A 404 -25.90 0.74 -21.25
C GLN A 404 -26.83 0.65 -20.03
N LYS A 405 -26.41 -0.01 -18.95
CA LYS A 405 -27.21 -0.16 -17.72
C LYS A 405 -26.92 0.91 -16.67
N ILE A 406 -25.89 1.73 -16.89
CA ILE A 406 -25.35 2.63 -15.88
C ILE A 406 -26.15 3.93 -15.79
N THR A 407 -26.50 4.29 -14.57
CA THR A 407 -27.26 5.48 -14.21
C THR A 407 -26.36 6.50 -13.49
N GLN A 408 -26.86 7.73 -13.30
CA GLN A 408 -26.10 8.74 -12.54
C GLN A 408 -25.86 8.30 -11.10
N LYS A 409 -26.84 7.63 -10.49
CA LYS A 409 -26.72 7.09 -9.13
C LYS A 409 -25.53 6.12 -9.00
N ASP A 410 -25.34 5.24 -9.98
CA ASP A 410 -24.20 4.31 -10.00
C ASP A 410 -22.86 5.06 -10.04
N MET A 411 -22.79 6.16 -10.79
CA MET A 411 -21.59 7.01 -10.88
C MET A 411 -21.33 7.79 -9.59
N ASP A 412 -22.40 8.26 -8.92
CA ASP A 412 -22.30 8.92 -7.62
C ASP A 412 -21.80 7.93 -6.53
N GLU A 413 -22.26 6.67 -6.58
CA GLU A 413 -21.77 5.59 -5.72
C GLU A 413 -20.28 5.29 -5.97
N LEU A 414 -19.85 5.25 -7.24
CA LEU A 414 -18.45 5.05 -7.61
C LEU A 414 -17.57 6.23 -7.16
N LEU A 415 -18.03 7.47 -7.32
CA LEU A 415 -17.35 8.68 -6.83
C LEU A 415 -17.15 8.62 -5.31
N LEU A 416 -18.20 8.25 -4.58
CA LEU A 416 -18.14 8.11 -3.12
C LEU A 416 -17.14 7.03 -2.71
N ALA A 417 -17.10 5.90 -3.42
CA ALA A 417 -16.17 4.81 -3.15
C ALA A 417 -14.69 5.22 -3.35
N TYR A 418 -14.38 5.97 -4.42
CA TYR A 418 -13.05 6.55 -4.61
C TYR A 418 -12.70 7.52 -3.49
N ARG A 419 -13.58 8.49 -3.18
CA ARG A 419 -13.34 9.51 -2.14
C ARG A 419 -13.12 8.89 -0.76
N LYS A 420 -13.90 7.87 -0.40
CA LYS A 420 -13.73 7.16 0.87
C LYS A 420 -12.36 6.49 0.95
N THR A 421 -11.96 5.78 -0.09
CA THR A 421 -10.63 5.13 -0.16
C THR A 421 -9.51 6.16 -0.05
N TRP A 422 -9.63 7.29 -0.77
CA TRP A 422 -8.61 8.33 -0.82
C TRP A 422 -8.51 9.18 0.44
N ALA A 423 -9.56 9.23 1.26
CA ALA A 423 -9.54 9.87 2.57
C ALA A 423 -8.71 9.07 3.58
N GLU A 424 -8.62 7.75 3.43
CA GLU A 424 -7.92 6.87 4.37
C GLU A 424 -6.47 6.60 3.95
N VAL A 425 -6.22 6.32 2.66
CA VAL A 425 -4.92 5.80 2.20
C VAL A 425 -4.55 6.27 0.79
N GLY A 426 -3.26 6.17 0.47
CA GLY A 426 -2.72 6.32 -0.88
C GLY A 426 -1.97 7.63 -1.11
N SER A 427 -0.76 7.50 -1.67
CA SER A 427 0.04 8.63 -2.13
C SER A 427 -0.63 9.37 -3.28
N LYS A 428 -0.18 10.60 -3.52
CA LYS A 428 -0.60 11.39 -4.68
C LYS A 428 -0.40 10.65 -6.01
N ALA A 429 0.72 9.94 -6.18
CA ALA A 429 0.96 9.16 -7.38
C ALA A 429 0.00 7.99 -7.59
N ARG A 430 -0.47 7.35 -6.50
CA ARG A 430 -1.46 6.27 -6.58
C ARG A 430 -2.83 6.82 -7.00
N LYS A 431 -3.29 7.89 -6.36
CA LYS A 431 -4.56 8.58 -6.71
C LYS A 431 -4.56 9.08 -8.15
N MET A 432 -3.47 9.73 -8.57
CA MET A 432 -3.31 10.18 -9.96
C MET A 432 -3.28 9.02 -10.96
N GLY A 433 -2.82 7.83 -10.54
CA GLY A 433 -2.88 6.62 -11.38
C GLY A 433 -4.30 6.20 -11.74
N GLU A 434 -5.25 6.36 -10.81
CA GLU A 434 -6.68 6.06 -11.08
C GLU A 434 -7.31 7.11 -12.00
N ILE A 435 -6.99 8.40 -11.79
CA ILE A 435 -7.41 9.48 -12.71
C ILE A 435 -6.90 9.22 -14.12
N GLU A 436 -5.63 8.87 -14.25
CA GLU A 436 -5.03 8.53 -15.54
C GLU A 436 -5.72 7.31 -16.18
N GLN A 437 -6.09 6.29 -15.40
CA GLN A 437 -6.85 5.16 -15.90
C GLN A 437 -8.21 5.58 -16.46
N LEU A 438 -8.94 6.46 -15.77
CA LEU A 438 -10.19 7.02 -16.28
C LEU A 438 -9.98 7.77 -17.60
N GLU A 439 -8.92 8.56 -17.70
CA GLU A 439 -8.59 9.28 -18.94
C GLU A 439 -8.29 8.36 -20.11
N ILE A 440 -7.51 7.30 -19.90
CA ILE A 440 -7.21 6.31 -20.93
C ILE A 440 -8.51 5.62 -21.38
N ILE A 441 -9.40 5.29 -20.44
CA ILE A 441 -10.71 4.69 -20.76
C ILE A 441 -11.54 5.67 -21.60
N ILE A 442 -11.66 6.93 -21.18
CA ILE A 442 -12.43 7.96 -21.88
C ILE A 442 -11.89 8.17 -23.30
N ASP A 443 -10.57 8.32 -23.44
CA ASP A 443 -9.90 8.52 -24.73
C ASP A 443 -10.10 7.32 -25.67
N ALA A 444 -10.03 6.10 -25.16
CA ALA A 444 -10.28 4.89 -25.94
C ALA A 444 -11.76 4.81 -26.38
N LEU A 445 -12.70 5.07 -25.47
CA LEU A 445 -14.14 4.99 -25.76
C LEU A 445 -14.64 6.11 -26.68
N ALA A 446 -13.97 7.26 -26.74
CA ALA A 446 -14.33 8.36 -27.64
C ALA A 446 -14.38 7.93 -29.12
N GLY A 447 -13.63 6.89 -29.48
CA GLY A 447 -13.63 6.33 -30.83
C GLY A 447 -14.58 5.14 -31.05
N SER A 448 -15.46 4.82 -30.08
CA SER A 448 -16.44 3.73 -30.20
C SER A 448 -17.61 4.13 -31.12
N PRO A 449 -18.06 3.24 -32.03
CA PRO A 449 -19.24 3.47 -32.85
C PRO A 449 -20.57 3.27 -32.10
N ILE A 450 -20.52 2.83 -30.83
CA ILE A 450 -21.70 2.42 -30.06
C ILE A 450 -22.32 3.64 -29.34
N LYS A 451 -23.54 4.05 -29.73
CA LYS A 451 -24.21 5.23 -29.14
C LYS A 451 -24.37 5.18 -27.61
N THR A 452 -24.65 4.00 -27.04
CA THR A 452 -24.80 3.85 -25.58
C THR A 452 -23.48 4.07 -24.83
N VAL A 453 -22.33 3.85 -25.46
CA VAL A 453 -21.00 4.11 -24.90
C VAL A 453 -20.73 5.61 -24.79
N ALA A 454 -21.24 6.44 -25.72
CA ALA A 454 -21.04 7.89 -25.69
C ALA A 454 -21.60 8.54 -24.41
N LYS A 455 -22.80 8.13 -23.97
CA LYS A 455 -23.39 8.61 -22.71
C LYS A 455 -22.53 8.24 -21.51
N PHE A 456 -22.13 6.97 -21.41
CA PHE A 456 -21.27 6.49 -20.33
C PHE A 456 -19.90 7.19 -20.31
N THR A 457 -19.31 7.43 -21.49
CA THR A 457 -18.04 8.16 -21.64
C THR A 457 -18.14 9.59 -21.09
N LYS A 458 -19.25 10.28 -21.34
CA LYS A 458 -19.51 11.60 -20.76
C LYS A 458 -19.57 11.54 -19.22
N MET A 459 -20.29 10.57 -18.68
CA MET A 459 -20.41 10.38 -17.23
C MET A 459 -19.05 10.06 -16.58
N LEU A 460 -18.18 9.29 -17.25
CA LEU A 460 -16.81 9.05 -16.80
C LEU A 460 -15.98 10.34 -16.77
N GLY A 461 -16.19 11.24 -17.74
CA GLY A 461 -15.58 12.57 -17.74
C GLY A 461 -15.98 13.40 -16.53
N GLU A 462 -17.28 13.47 -16.25
CA GLU A 462 -17.83 14.17 -15.08
C GLU A 462 -17.32 13.57 -13.75
N LEU A 463 -17.22 12.24 -13.66
CA LEU A 463 -16.62 11.54 -12.52
C LEU A 463 -15.15 11.93 -12.34
N LYS A 464 -14.36 11.90 -13.43
CA LYS A 464 -12.93 12.24 -13.40
C LYS A 464 -12.72 13.67 -12.93
N ASP A 465 -13.45 14.62 -13.50
CA ASP A 465 -13.35 16.04 -13.14
C ASP A 465 -13.77 16.28 -11.67
N SER A 466 -14.67 15.46 -11.13
CA SER A 466 -15.07 15.52 -9.71
C SER A 466 -14.07 14.91 -8.73
N LEU A 467 -13.08 14.14 -9.23
CA LEU A 467 -12.02 13.52 -8.44
C LEU A 467 -10.71 14.34 -8.45
N GLN A 468 -10.54 15.26 -9.41
CA GLN A 468 -9.45 16.23 -9.44
C GLN A 468 -9.70 17.36 -8.43
#